data_AF-A0AAQ1ZIS3-F1
#
_entry.id   AF-A0AAQ1ZIS3-F1
#
_cell.length_a   1.000
_cell.length_b   1.000
_cell.length_c   1.000
_cell.angle_alpha   90.00
_cell.angle_beta   90.00
_cell.angle_gamma   90.00
#
_symmetry.space_group_name_H-M   'P 1'
#
loop_
_entity.id
_entity.type
_entity.pdbx_description
1 polymer ?
#
loop_
_entity_poly.entity_id
_entity_poly.type
_entity_poly.pdbx_seq_one_letter_code
_entity_poly.pdbx_strand_id
1 'polypeptide(L)'
;MNTHYLTEKVSAFLRSRAASTFKRHQIIVYLLHSVIVVIVIMMQLMGLGGSQEAVPQTMSVVHLAACLTTLPLYLFRRLSVPAALSLVSLVAQATIMCRFAYFAYVRPEHFLQLIILNQMVSVLAVVFLVLCFVKYTPFAIAAISLVAYGSVAAYLKEPSLWKIFGFFLGIEFFLCVLGELLRYNVMSVSKENTDLHHRETALMHAVRLNEREIEAYLRMSSNDHPSPKDIDRLFSMIKPKSQRNLVNAVRLHLKNHLTDDCALARLFPSLTKSETDVCRLILAGKKRSEIALLLDKTENNVDVTRNHIRKKLNVPSNRDLKEFLEERVLDI
;
A
#
# COMPACT_ATOMS: atom_id res chain seq x y z
N MET A 1 16.86 23.30 -17.09
CA MET A 1 15.46 23.51 -17.51
C MET A 1 14.87 22.32 -18.30
N ASN A 2 15.65 21.57 -19.10
CA ASN A 2 15.14 20.42 -19.88
C ASN A 2 14.83 19.15 -19.08
N THR A 3 15.56 18.85 -18.00
CA THR A 3 15.38 17.61 -17.22
C THR A 3 14.05 17.60 -16.46
N HIS A 4 13.67 18.73 -15.84
CA HIS A 4 12.43 18.85 -15.09
C HIS A 4 11.19 18.66 -15.98
N TYR A 5 11.20 19.23 -17.19
CA TYR A 5 10.11 19.13 -18.17
C TYR A 5 9.92 17.70 -18.71
N LEU A 6 11.03 16.98 -18.95
CA LEU A 6 11.00 15.58 -19.35
C LEU A 6 10.44 14.69 -18.24
N THR A 7 10.89 14.89 -17.00
CA THR A 7 10.38 14.15 -15.83
C THR A 7 8.88 14.36 -15.64
N GLU A 8 8.39 15.59 -15.85
CA GLU A 8 6.97 15.91 -15.72
C GLU A 8 6.13 15.23 -16.81
N LYS A 9 6.54 15.28 -18.08
CA LYS A 9 5.88 14.57 -19.18
C LYS A 9 5.85 13.06 -18.98
N VAL A 10 6.97 12.46 -18.56
CA VAL A 10 7.04 11.02 -18.27
C VAL A 10 6.11 10.66 -17.12
N SER A 11 6.09 11.48 -16.05
CA SER A 11 5.20 11.25 -14.92
C SER A 11 3.71 11.36 -15.31
N ALA A 12 3.35 12.30 -16.18
CA ALA A 12 2.00 12.47 -16.70
C ALA A 12 1.57 11.28 -17.58
N PHE A 13 2.45 10.82 -18.47
CA PHE A 13 2.23 9.62 -19.27
C PHE A 13 1.98 8.39 -18.39
N LEU A 14 2.86 8.14 -17.41
CA LEU A 14 2.72 7.01 -16.49
C LEU A 14 1.44 7.09 -15.65
N ARG A 15 1.07 8.29 -15.19
CA ARG A 15 -0.20 8.53 -14.46
C ARG A 15 -1.42 8.23 -15.33
N SER A 16 -1.39 8.61 -16.61
CA SER A 16 -2.48 8.34 -17.57
C SER A 16 -2.68 6.85 -17.90
N ARG A 17 -1.62 6.04 -17.75
CA ARG A 17 -1.60 4.63 -18.14
C ARG A 17 -1.78 3.67 -16.97
N ALA A 18 -1.44 4.10 -15.75
CA ALA A 18 -1.53 3.28 -14.56
C ALA A 18 -1.82 4.11 -13.29
N ALA A 19 -2.86 3.71 -12.57
CA ALA A 19 -3.20 4.29 -11.26
C ALA A 19 -2.24 3.83 -10.16
N SER A 20 -1.83 2.56 -10.15
CA SER A 20 -0.95 2.00 -9.12
C SER A 20 0.54 2.10 -9.46
N THR A 21 1.36 2.32 -8.44
CA THR A 21 2.83 2.37 -8.54
C THR A 21 3.40 1.08 -9.14
N PHE A 22 2.83 -0.07 -8.78
CA PHE A 22 3.15 -1.37 -9.36
C PHE A 22 3.03 -1.40 -10.89
N LYS A 23 1.88 -1.00 -11.43
CA LYS A 23 1.65 -1.01 -12.88
C LYS A 23 2.57 0.00 -13.59
N ARG A 24 2.90 1.13 -12.95
CA ARG A 24 3.88 2.09 -13.51
C ARG A 24 5.27 1.50 -13.61
N HIS A 25 5.72 0.76 -12.60
CA HIS A 25 7.01 0.07 -12.64
C HIS A 25 7.10 -0.90 -13.83
N GLN A 26 6.07 -1.73 -14.04
CA GLN A 26 6.02 -2.66 -15.18
C GLN A 26 6.17 -1.91 -16.52
N ILE A 27 5.47 -0.78 -16.69
CA ILE A 27 5.57 0.04 -17.92
C ILE A 27 7.00 0.54 -18.14
N ILE A 28 7.66 1.04 -17.09
CA ILE A 28 9.05 1.53 -17.18
C ILE A 28 9.99 0.39 -17.61
N VAL A 29 9.89 -0.77 -16.96
CA VAL A 29 10.73 -1.94 -17.26
C VAL A 29 10.53 -2.39 -18.72
N TYR A 30 9.28 -2.44 -19.20
CA TYR A 30 8.99 -2.81 -20.58
C TYR A 30 9.51 -1.80 -21.61
N LEU A 31 9.35 -0.51 -21.36
CA LEU A 31 9.89 0.52 -22.25
C LEU A 31 11.43 0.45 -22.30
N LEU A 32 12.08 0.27 -21.14
CA LEU A 32 13.53 0.09 -21.06
C LEU A 32 13.97 -1.15 -21.84
N HIS A 33 13.27 -2.28 -21.66
CA HIS A 33 13.52 -3.50 -22.43
C HIS A 33 13.40 -3.26 -23.93
N SER A 34 12.33 -2.61 -24.40
CA SER A 34 12.14 -2.32 -25.82
C SER A 34 13.27 -1.45 -26.40
N VAL A 35 13.72 -0.43 -25.67
CA VAL A 35 14.84 0.41 -26.09
C VAL A 35 16.14 -0.40 -26.18
N ILE A 36 16.42 -1.23 -25.18
CA ILE A 36 17.62 -2.08 -25.17
C ILE A 36 17.60 -3.07 -26.34
N VAL A 37 16.47 -3.73 -26.60
CA VAL A 37 16.34 -4.67 -27.73
C VAL A 37 16.61 -3.97 -29.06
N VAL A 38 16.03 -2.78 -29.28
CA VAL A 38 16.28 -2.00 -30.49
C VAL A 38 17.75 -1.64 -30.62
N ILE A 39 18.37 -1.09 -29.57
CA ILE A 39 19.79 -0.68 -29.60
C ILE A 39 20.69 -1.90 -29.89
N VAL A 40 20.54 -2.99 -29.14
CA VAL A 40 21.39 -4.18 -29.26
C VAL A 40 21.26 -4.82 -30.63
N ILE A 41 20.04 -4.94 -31.17
CA ILE A 41 19.84 -5.52 -32.50
C ILE A 41 20.38 -4.60 -33.59
N MET A 42 20.21 -3.28 -33.48
CA MET A 42 20.81 -2.35 -34.43
C MET A 42 22.33 -2.43 -34.43
N MET A 43 22.96 -2.54 -33.26
CA MET A 43 24.41 -2.77 -33.16
C MET A 43 24.82 -4.08 -33.86
N GLN A 44 24.08 -5.17 -33.67
CA GLN A 44 24.35 -6.45 -34.34
C GLN A 44 24.26 -6.35 -35.88
N LEU A 45 23.24 -5.64 -36.38
CA LEU A 45 23.05 -5.41 -37.82
C LEU A 45 24.14 -4.50 -38.43
N MET A 46 24.73 -3.62 -37.63
CA MET A 46 25.87 -2.77 -38.02
C MET A 46 27.23 -3.50 -37.95
N GLY A 47 27.26 -4.79 -37.61
CA GLY A 47 28.51 -5.53 -37.45
C GLY A 47 29.17 -5.40 -36.08
N LEU A 48 28.57 -4.65 -35.14
CA LEU A 48 29.11 -4.39 -33.81
C LEU A 48 28.69 -5.49 -32.81
N GLY A 49 29.05 -6.74 -33.13
CA GLY A 49 28.78 -7.93 -32.33
C GLY A 49 27.77 -8.90 -32.96
N GLY A 50 27.75 -10.15 -32.50
CA GLY A 50 26.94 -11.22 -33.10
C GLY A 50 27.50 -11.78 -34.41
N SER A 51 26.84 -12.79 -34.98
CA SER A 51 27.23 -13.35 -36.29
C SER A 51 26.69 -12.49 -37.44
N GLN A 52 27.52 -12.31 -38.47
CA GLN A 52 27.18 -11.59 -39.70
C GLN A 52 26.62 -12.51 -40.80
N GLU A 53 26.37 -13.77 -40.48
CA GLU A 53 25.75 -14.70 -41.42
C GLU A 53 24.24 -14.44 -41.53
N ALA A 54 23.69 -14.75 -42.70
CA ALA A 54 22.30 -14.44 -43.04
C ALA A 54 21.28 -15.06 -42.08
N VAL A 55 21.51 -16.28 -41.59
CA VAL A 55 20.57 -16.97 -40.70
C VAL A 55 20.49 -16.29 -39.32
N PRO A 56 21.58 -16.09 -38.56
CA PRO A 56 21.55 -15.32 -37.31
C PRO A 56 21.01 -13.89 -37.48
N GLN A 57 21.33 -13.19 -38.57
CA GLN A 57 20.81 -11.84 -38.84
C GLN A 57 19.29 -11.85 -39.06
N THR A 58 18.76 -12.81 -39.82
CA THR A 58 17.31 -12.96 -40.02
C THR A 58 16.60 -13.18 -38.68
N MET A 59 17.19 -14.00 -37.81
CA MET A 59 16.66 -14.22 -36.45
C MET A 59 16.67 -12.96 -35.59
N SER A 60 17.68 -12.07 -35.75
CA SER A 60 17.68 -10.75 -35.10
C SER A 60 16.53 -9.88 -35.61
N VAL A 61 16.29 -9.87 -36.92
CA VAL A 61 15.19 -9.11 -37.52
C VAL A 61 13.83 -9.63 -37.03
N VAL A 62 13.65 -10.95 -36.90
CA VAL A 62 12.43 -11.55 -36.34
C VAL A 62 12.19 -11.10 -34.90
N HIS A 63 13.23 -11.13 -34.05
CA HIS A 63 13.12 -10.66 -32.66
C HIS A 63 12.80 -9.16 -32.59
N LEU A 64 13.44 -8.33 -33.42
CA LEU A 64 13.16 -6.90 -33.51
C LEU A 64 11.72 -6.64 -33.97
N ALA A 65 11.24 -7.35 -34.99
CA ALA A 65 9.88 -7.25 -35.48
C ALA A 65 8.86 -7.61 -34.39
N ALA A 66 9.12 -8.64 -33.60
CA ALA A 66 8.28 -8.97 -32.44
C ALA A 66 8.23 -7.81 -31.43
N CYS A 67 9.38 -7.20 -31.09
CA CYS A 67 9.41 -6.05 -30.19
C CYS A 67 8.67 -4.82 -30.76
N LEU A 68 8.87 -4.53 -32.05
CA LEU A 68 8.23 -3.39 -32.74
C LEU A 68 6.73 -3.60 -32.99
N THR A 69 6.24 -4.84 -32.97
CA THR A 69 4.81 -5.14 -33.09
C THR A 69 4.11 -5.13 -31.73
N THR A 70 4.73 -5.64 -30.68
CA THR A 70 4.13 -5.63 -29.33
C THR A 70 4.05 -4.23 -28.73
N LEU A 71 4.98 -3.33 -29.05
CA LEU A 71 5.00 -1.97 -28.52
C LEU A 71 3.75 -1.16 -28.95
N PRO A 72 3.38 -1.06 -30.24
CA PRO A 72 2.11 -0.48 -30.68
C PRO A 72 0.89 -1.18 -30.08
N LEU A 73 0.87 -2.52 -30.03
CA LEU A 73 -0.25 -3.27 -29.45
C LEU A 73 -0.49 -2.89 -27.98
N TYR A 74 0.60 -2.71 -27.21
CA TYR A 74 0.52 -2.17 -25.86
C TYR A 74 0.03 -0.70 -25.84
N LEU A 75 0.57 0.17 -26.70
CA LEU A 75 0.18 1.59 -26.77
C LEU A 75 -1.31 1.77 -27.11
N PHE A 76 -1.85 0.92 -27.97
CA PHE A 76 -3.28 0.83 -28.31
C PHE A 76 -4.12 0.05 -27.29
N ARG A 77 -3.55 -0.30 -26.14
CA ARG A 77 -4.22 -1.01 -25.02
C ARG A 77 -4.77 -2.39 -25.40
N ARG A 78 -4.27 -3.01 -26.46
CA ARG A 78 -4.66 -4.37 -26.87
C ARG A 78 -3.90 -5.44 -26.10
N LEU A 79 -2.74 -5.10 -25.53
CA LEU A 79 -1.88 -6.02 -24.82
C LEU A 79 -1.45 -5.45 -23.47
N SER A 80 -1.44 -6.28 -22.42
CA SER A 80 -0.89 -5.89 -21.12
C SER A 80 0.64 -5.94 -21.15
N VAL A 81 1.29 -5.17 -20.28
CA VAL A 81 2.76 -5.13 -20.22
C VAL A 81 3.38 -6.53 -19.96
N PRO A 82 2.92 -7.31 -18.97
CA PRO A 82 3.45 -8.67 -18.75
C PRO A 82 3.29 -9.59 -19.97
N ALA A 83 2.16 -9.47 -20.70
CA ALA A 83 1.91 -10.27 -21.89
C ALA A 83 2.79 -9.84 -23.07
N ALA A 84 2.97 -8.53 -23.27
CA ALA A 84 3.86 -7.98 -24.29
C ALA A 84 5.30 -8.43 -24.10
N LEU A 85 5.83 -8.26 -22.88
CA LEU A 85 7.18 -8.70 -22.56
C LEU A 85 7.32 -10.22 -22.72
N SER A 86 6.36 -11.00 -22.23
CA SER A 86 6.39 -12.47 -22.39
C SER A 86 6.43 -12.91 -23.84
N LEU A 87 5.65 -12.27 -24.72
CA LEU A 87 5.63 -12.61 -26.15
C LEU A 87 6.97 -12.32 -26.81
N VAL A 88 7.56 -11.13 -26.56
CA VAL A 88 8.88 -10.78 -27.10
C VAL A 88 9.95 -11.74 -26.61
N SER A 89 9.97 -12.04 -25.30
CA SER A 89 10.97 -12.94 -24.72
C SER A 89 10.82 -14.39 -25.21
N LEU A 90 9.59 -14.87 -25.46
CA LEU A 90 9.37 -16.20 -26.04
C LEU A 90 9.86 -16.27 -27.50
N VAL A 91 9.60 -15.24 -28.31
CA VAL A 91 10.14 -15.15 -29.66
C VAL A 91 11.67 -15.10 -29.62
N ALA A 92 12.25 -14.29 -28.73
CA ALA A 92 13.69 -14.24 -28.54
C ALA A 92 14.26 -15.62 -28.20
N GLN A 93 13.63 -16.34 -27.27
CA GLN A 93 14.09 -17.67 -26.87
C GLN A 93 14.01 -18.68 -28.03
N ALA A 94 12.94 -18.65 -28.82
CA ALA A 94 12.83 -19.48 -30.03
C ALA A 94 13.94 -19.17 -31.04
N THR A 95 14.23 -17.88 -31.27
CA THR A 95 15.34 -17.48 -32.16
C THR A 95 16.71 -17.93 -31.63
N ILE A 96 16.93 -17.89 -30.31
CA ILE A 96 18.16 -18.36 -29.66
C ILE A 96 18.33 -19.88 -29.82
N MET A 97 17.26 -20.66 -29.65
CA MET A 97 17.30 -22.11 -29.91
C MET A 97 17.71 -22.43 -31.35
N CYS A 98 17.14 -21.73 -32.33
CA CYS A 98 17.52 -21.89 -33.73
C CYS A 98 19.00 -21.53 -33.97
N ARG A 99 19.49 -20.46 -33.32
CA ARG A 99 20.90 -20.06 -33.39
C ARG A 99 21.83 -21.09 -32.78
N PHE A 100 21.47 -21.67 -31.65
CA PHE A 100 22.22 -22.75 -31.01
C PHE A 100 22.38 -23.95 -31.95
N ALA A 101 21.31 -24.39 -32.58
CA ALA A 101 21.37 -25.46 -33.58
C ALA A 101 22.26 -25.08 -34.78
N TYR A 102 22.11 -23.85 -35.28
CA TYR A 102 22.91 -23.34 -36.40
C TYR A 102 24.41 -23.25 -36.07
N PHE A 103 24.78 -22.66 -34.93
CA PHE A 103 26.18 -22.54 -34.49
C PHE A 103 26.81 -23.88 -34.19
N ALA A 104 26.04 -24.86 -33.69
CA ALA A 104 26.54 -26.21 -33.46
C ALA A 104 26.86 -26.95 -34.77
N TYR A 105 26.09 -26.68 -35.83
CA TYR A 105 26.22 -27.32 -37.14
C TYR A 105 27.26 -26.64 -38.03
N VAL A 106 27.11 -25.32 -38.28
CA VAL A 106 27.95 -24.56 -39.23
C VAL A 106 29.31 -24.21 -38.64
N ARG A 107 29.36 -23.95 -37.32
CA ARG A 107 30.58 -23.59 -36.58
C ARG A 107 31.34 -22.40 -37.20
N PRO A 108 30.70 -21.22 -37.31
CA PRO A 108 31.38 -20.00 -37.75
C PRO A 108 32.53 -19.60 -36.81
N GLU A 109 33.36 -18.65 -37.24
CA GLU A 109 34.40 -18.10 -36.37
C GLU A 109 33.81 -17.64 -35.03
N HIS A 110 34.52 -17.98 -33.95
CA HIS A 110 34.09 -17.68 -32.58
C HIS A 110 32.71 -18.23 -32.18
N PHE A 111 32.22 -19.32 -32.79
CA PHE A 111 30.90 -19.91 -32.48
C PHE A 111 30.66 -20.20 -30.99
N LEU A 112 31.68 -20.58 -30.22
CA LEU A 112 31.56 -20.77 -28.77
C LEU A 112 31.21 -19.47 -28.04
N GLN A 113 31.83 -18.35 -28.43
CA GLN A 113 31.51 -17.03 -27.86
C GLN A 113 30.10 -16.60 -28.26
N LEU A 114 29.65 -16.91 -29.47
CA LEU A 114 28.30 -16.64 -29.95
C LEU A 114 27.23 -17.45 -29.17
N ILE A 115 27.52 -18.71 -28.85
CA ILE A 115 26.65 -19.53 -27.98
C ILE A 115 26.56 -18.91 -26.59
N ILE A 116 27.70 -18.56 -25.97
CA ILE A 116 27.73 -17.92 -24.64
C ILE A 116 26.97 -16.58 -24.67
N LEU A 117 27.19 -15.75 -25.69
CA LEU A 117 26.51 -14.46 -25.84
C LEU A 117 24.99 -14.62 -25.92
N ASN A 118 24.48 -15.59 -26.69
CA ASN A 118 23.05 -15.84 -26.78
C ASN A 118 22.48 -16.42 -25.47
N GLN A 119 23.25 -17.22 -24.72
CA GLN A 119 22.84 -17.67 -23.38
C GLN A 119 22.75 -16.49 -22.39
N MET A 120 23.68 -15.53 -22.46
CA MET A 120 23.59 -14.30 -21.66
C MET A 120 22.33 -13.48 -21.98
N VAL A 121 21.88 -13.48 -23.25
CA VAL A 121 20.61 -12.86 -23.65
C VAL A 121 19.42 -13.60 -23.06
N SER A 122 19.42 -14.93 -23.00
CA SER A 122 18.39 -15.71 -22.30
C SER A 122 18.32 -15.35 -20.81
N VAL A 123 19.45 -15.28 -20.12
CA VAL A 123 19.51 -14.85 -18.71
C VAL A 123 18.93 -13.43 -18.55
N LEU A 124 19.31 -12.49 -19.42
CA LEU A 124 18.79 -11.12 -19.39
C LEU A 124 17.27 -11.07 -19.61
N ALA A 125 16.73 -11.92 -20.49
CA ALA A 125 15.29 -12.03 -20.69
C ALA A 125 14.56 -12.48 -19.40
N VAL A 126 15.13 -13.44 -18.67
CA VAL A 126 14.62 -13.86 -17.35
C VAL A 126 14.63 -12.69 -16.37
N VAL A 127 15.72 -11.91 -16.30
CA VAL A 127 15.81 -10.72 -15.44
C VAL A 127 14.68 -9.73 -15.73
N PHE A 128 14.43 -9.39 -17.00
CA PHE A 128 13.34 -8.46 -17.33
C PHE A 128 11.96 -8.99 -16.97
N LEU A 129 11.71 -10.29 -17.18
CA LEU A 129 10.44 -10.90 -16.80
C LEU A 129 10.23 -10.91 -15.28
N VAL A 130 11.30 -11.15 -14.52
CA VAL A 130 11.30 -11.08 -13.05
C VAL A 130 11.02 -9.66 -12.56
N LEU A 131 11.70 -8.65 -13.12
CA LEU A 131 11.47 -7.24 -12.79
C LEU A 131 10.04 -6.78 -13.15
N CYS A 132 9.44 -7.35 -14.19
CA CYS A 132 8.04 -7.12 -14.52
C CYS A 132 7.05 -7.96 -13.70
N PHE A 133 7.53 -8.77 -12.74
CA PHE A 133 6.72 -9.63 -11.88
C PHE A 133 5.85 -10.63 -12.67
N VAL A 134 6.37 -11.14 -13.78
CA VAL A 134 5.69 -12.15 -14.60
C VAL A 134 5.70 -13.49 -13.90
N LYS A 135 4.56 -14.19 -13.89
CA LYS A 135 4.35 -15.41 -13.09
C LYS A 135 5.09 -16.64 -13.60
N TYR A 136 4.79 -17.08 -14.82
CA TYR A 136 5.25 -18.40 -15.31
C TYR A 136 6.30 -18.34 -16.42
N THR A 137 6.27 -17.28 -17.24
CA THR A 137 7.19 -17.12 -18.37
C THR A 137 8.68 -17.18 -17.99
N PRO A 138 9.16 -16.59 -16.88
CA PRO A 138 10.58 -16.69 -16.51
C PRO A 138 11.05 -18.14 -16.34
N PHE A 139 10.25 -18.97 -15.66
CA PHE A 139 10.54 -20.39 -15.45
C PHE A 139 10.58 -21.17 -16.77
N ALA A 140 9.63 -20.90 -17.67
CA ALA A 140 9.59 -21.53 -18.99
C ALA A 140 10.84 -21.17 -19.81
N ILE A 141 11.23 -19.88 -19.84
CA ILE A 141 12.43 -19.44 -20.57
C ILE A 141 13.69 -20.06 -19.97
N ALA A 142 13.85 -20.04 -18.64
CA ALA A 142 15.00 -20.64 -17.96
C ALA A 142 15.11 -22.15 -18.24
N ALA A 143 14.00 -22.89 -18.20
CA ALA A 143 14.02 -24.31 -18.52
C ALA A 143 14.42 -24.55 -19.98
N ILE A 144 13.82 -23.81 -20.91
CA ILE A 144 14.10 -23.93 -22.35
C ILE A 144 15.56 -23.53 -22.65
N SER A 145 16.07 -22.45 -22.06
CA SER A 145 17.46 -21.98 -22.25
C SER A 145 18.47 -23.01 -21.75
N LEU A 146 18.30 -23.53 -20.53
CA LEU A 146 19.18 -24.53 -19.95
C LEU A 146 19.19 -25.84 -20.75
N VAL A 147 18.01 -26.32 -21.16
CA VAL A 147 17.91 -27.53 -21.99
C VAL A 147 18.59 -27.30 -23.34
N ALA A 148 18.35 -26.17 -24.00
CA ALA A 148 18.94 -25.87 -25.29
C ALA A 148 20.48 -25.73 -25.21
N TYR A 149 20.98 -24.99 -24.22
CA TYR A 149 22.41 -24.82 -23.99
C TYR A 149 23.09 -26.15 -23.62
N GLY A 150 22.51 -26.89 -22.68
CA GLY A 150 23.02 -28.19 -22.25
C GLY A 150 23.07 -29.20 -23.39
N SER A 151 22.05 -29.20 -24.25
CA SER A 151 22.00 -30.06 -25.45
C SER A 151 23.13 -29.73 -26.43
N VAL A 152 23.39 -28.44 -26.68
CA VAL A 152 24.49 -28.00 -27.55
C VAL A 152 25.86 -28.29 -26.92
N ALA A 153 26.02 -28.07 -25.61
CA ALA A 153 27.25 -28.40 -24.89
C ALA A 153 27.55 -29.91 -24.95
N ALA A 154 26.52 -30.75 -24.78
CA ALA A 154 26.61 -32.21 -24.91
C ALA A 154 27.01 -32.63 -26.33
N TYR A 155 26.34 -32.06 -27.34
CA TYR A 155 26.57 -32.38 -28.75
C TYR A 155 27.98 -32.00 -29.22
N LEU A 156 28.44 -30.79 -28.88
CA LEU A 156 29.75 -30.29 -29.27
C LEU A 156 30.91 -30.99 -28.55
N LYS A 157 30.64 -31.65 -27.41
CA LYS A 157 31.65 -32.27 -26.54
C LYS A 157 32.75 -31.29 -26.10
N GLU A 158 32.41 -30.01 -26.01
CA GLU A 158 33.33 -28.94 -25.65
C GLU A 158 33.38 -28.73 -24.14
N PRO A 159 34.52 -28.97 -23.47
CA PRO A 159 34.63 -28.87 -22.02
C PRO A 159 34.38 -27.44 -21.50
N SER A 160 34.66 -26.43 -22.32
CA SER A 160 34.48 -25.01 -21.97
C SER A 160 33.01 -24.68 -21.66
N LEU A 161 32.07 -25.18 -22.48
CA LEU A 161 30.64 -24.97 -22.30
C LEU A 161 30.11 -25.72 -21.07
N TRP A 162 30.55 -26.95 -20.87
CA TRP A 162 30.14 -27.75 -19.70
C TRP A 162 30.59 -27.15 -18.37
N LYS A 163 31.80 -26.58 -18.31
CA LYS A 163 32.30 -25.91 -17.09
C LYS A 163 31.44 -24.72 -16.68
N ILE A 164 30.87 -23.98 -17.64
CA ILE A 164 30.05 -22.79 -17.38
C ILE A 164 28.57 -23.14 -17.21
N PHE A 165 28.11 -24.32 -17.65
CA PHE A 165 26.72 -24.75 -17.50
C PHE A 165 26.21 -24.65 -16.06
N GLY A 166 27.01 -25.08 -15.08
CA GLY A 166 26.64 -25.00 -13.66
C GLY A 166 26.40 -23.57 -13.18
N PHE A 167 27.12 -22.58 -13.73
CA PHE A 167 26.89 -21.17 -13.45
C PHE A 167 25.54 -20.70 -14.00
N PHE A 168 25.20 -21.05 -15.25
CA PHE A 168 23.90 -20.70 -15.84
C PHE A 168 22.73 -21.35 -15.11
N LEU A 169 22.87 -22.63 -14.74
CA LEU A 169 21.89 -23.34 -13.93
C LEU A 169 21.65 -22.61 -12.60
N GLY A 170 22.73 -22.27 -11.89
CA GLY A 170 22.64 -21.57 -10.61
C GLY A 170 21.99 -20.20 -10.70
N ILE A 171 22.40 -19.36 -11.67
CA ILE A 171 21.89 -18.00 -11.81
C ILE A 171 20.44 -17.98 -12.29
N GLU A 172 20.04 -18.81 -13.25
CA GLU A 172 18.65 -18.85 -13.73
C GLU A 172 17.71 -19.45 -12.68
N PHE A 173 18.14 -20.47 -11.94
CA PHE A 173 17.40 -20.98 -10.78
C PHE A 173 17.19 -19.89 -9.73
N PHE A 174 18.28 -19.21 -9.33
CA PHE A 174 18.21 -18.12 -8.36
C PHE A 174 17.28 -16.99 -8.81
N LEU A 175 17.39 -16.55 -10.08
CA LEU A 175 16.52 -15.50 -10.63
C LEU A 175 15.05 -15.91 -10.62
N CYS A 176 14.73 -17.16 -10.94
CA CYS A 176 13.36 -17.66 -10.91
C CYS A 176 12.78 -17.69 -9.49
N VAL A 177 13.55 -18.18 -8.50
CA VAL A 177 13.14 -18.16 -7.09
C VAL A 177 12.95 -16.73 -6.59
N LEU A 178 13.90 -15.85 -6.89
CA LEU A 178 13.82 -14.43 -6.54
C LEU A 178 12.60 -13.77 -7.18
N GLY A 179 12.30 -14.10 -8.43
CA GLY A 179 11.14 -13.58 -9.14
C GLY A 179 9.81 -13.95 -8.51
N GLU A 180 9.66 -15.19 -8.05
CA GLU A 180 8.45 -15.61 -7.34
C GLU A 180 8.29 -14.90 -6.00
N LEU A 181 9.38 -14.74 -5.25
CA LEU A 181 9.38 -14.01 -3.98
C LEU A 181 9.04 -12.53 -4.18
N LEU A 182 9.65 -11.87 -5.17
CA LEU A 182 9.35 -10.49 -5.53
C LEU A 182 7.89 -10.32 -5.95
N ARG A 183 7.39 -11.21 -6.80
CA ARG A 183 6.00 -11.19 -7.27
C ARG A 183 5.02 -11.33 -6.11
N TYR A 184 5.28 -12.28 -5.20
CA TYR A 184 4.44 -12.48 -4.01
C TYR A 184 4.42 -11.23 -3.12
N ASN A 185 5.60 -10.69 -2.78
CA ASN A 185 5.71 -9.51 -1.93
C ASN A 185 5.00 -8.30 -2.54
N VAL A 186 5.21 -8.04 -3.83
CA VAL A 186 4.61 -6.90 -4.52
C VAL A 186 3.09 -7.06 -4.66
N MET A 187 2.60 -8.26 -4.94
CA MET A 187 1.16 -8.52 -4.97
C MET A 187 0.53 -8.37 -3.58
N SER A 188 1.21 -8.84 -2.53
CA SER A 188 0.74 -8.70 -1.15
C SER A 188 0.65 -7.23 -0.75
N VAL A 189 1.72 -6.46 -0.94
CA VAL A 189 1.77 -5.02 -0.65
C VAL A 189 0.74 -4.25 -1.48
N SER A 190 0.58 -4.61 -2.76
CA SER A 190 -0.45 -3.97 -3.60
C SER A 190 -1.85 -4.26 -3.09
N LYS A 191 -2.13 -5.48 -2.59
CA LYS A 191 -3.42 -5.86 -2.03
C LYS A 191 -3.69 -5.17 -0.70
N GLU A 192 -2.70 -5.14 0.19
CA GLU A 192 -2.77 -4.45 1.47
C GLU A 192 -3.01 -2.95 1.28
N ASN A 193 -2.28 -2.31 0.37
CA ASN A 193 -2.49 -0.90 0.05
C ASN A 193 -3.90 -0.61 -0.48
N THR A 194 -4.45 -1.47 -1.34
CA THR A 194 -5.84 -1.32 -1.79
C THR A 194 -6.86 -1.53 -0.68
N ASP A 195 -6.61 -2.46 0.24
CA ASP A 195 -7.48 -2.70 1.40
C ASP A 195 -7.43 -1.53 2.38
N LEU A 196 -6.24 -0.98 2.66
CA LEU A 196 -6.05 0.19 3.52
C LEU A 196 -6.82 1.41 2.99
N HIS A 197 -6.68 1.74 1.71
CA HIS A 197 -7.45 2.84 1.11
C HIS A 197 -8.96 2.59 1.17
N HIS A 198 -9.39 1.34 1.05
CA HIS A 198 -10.81 1.01 1.18
C HIS A 198 -11.31 1.20 2.62
N ARG A 199 -10.55 0.72 3.62
CA ARG A 199 -10.87 0.89 5.05
C ARG A 199 -10.87 2.35 5.45
N GLU A 200 -9.89 3.12 5.00
CA GLU A 200 -9.82 4.56 5.18
C GLU A 200 -11.10 5.20 4.63
N THR A 201 -11.42 4.98 3.35
CA THR A 201 -12.62 5.55 2.72
C THR A 201 -13.91 5.12 3.42
N ALA A 202 -14.00 3.86 3.85
CA ALA A 202 -15.15 3.33 4.59
C ALA A 202 -15.30 3.99 5.97
N LEU A 203 -14.19 4.20 6.68
CA LEU A 203 -14.16 4.95 7.94
C LEU A 203 -14.59 6.41 7.72
N MET A 204 -14.02 7.09 6.71
CA MET A 204 -14.41 8.45 6.34
C MET A 204 -15.92 8.56 6.07
N HIS A 205 -16.48 7.59 5.35
CA HIS A 205 -17.90 7.54 5.04
C HIS A 205 -18.76 7.23 6.27
N ALA A 206 -18.35 6.28 7.11
CA ALA A 206 -19.07 5.87 8.32
C ALA A 206 -19.11 6.99 9.37
N VAL A 207 -18.01 7.71 9.56
CA VAL A 207 -17.95 8.83 10.52
C VAL A 207 -18.50 10.13 9.88
N ARG A 208 -18.82 10.13 8.58
CA ARG A 208 -19.19 11.32 7.77
C ARG A 208 -18.16 12.45 7.83
N LEU A 209 -16.94 12.15 8.29
CA LEU A 209 -15.91 13.14 8.47
C LEU A 209 -15.01 13.21 7.23
N ASN A 210 -14.52 14.41 6.91
CA ASN A 210 -13.48 14.61 5.89
C ASN A 210 -12.07 14.63 6.51
N GLU A 211 -11.03 14.41 5.71
CA GLU A 211 -9.66 14.15 6.20
C GLU A 211 -9.15 15.29 7.09
N ARG A 212 -9.57 16.53 6.77
CA ARG A 212 -9.25 17.73 7.53
C ARG A 212 -9.97 17.82 8.88
N GLU A 213 -11.16 17.23 8.99
CA GLU A 213 -11.90 17.16 10.26
C GLU A 213 -11.26 16.19 11.24
N ILE A 214 -10.71 15.07 10.76
CA ILE A 214 -9.96 14.11 11.59
C ILE A 214 -8.62 14.70 12.03
N GLU A 215 -7.89 15.35 11.14
CA GLU A 215 -6.63 16.02 11.48
C GLU A 215 -6.84 17.12 12.53
N ALA A 216 -7.91 17.91 12.40
CA ALA A 216 -8.26 18.93 13.38
C ALA A 216 -8.72 18.35 14.71
N TYR A 217 -9.48 17.25 14.70
CA TYR A 217 -9.85 16.54 15.93
C TYR A 217 -8.62 15.99 16.66
N LEU A 218 -7.67 15.38 15.95
CA LEU A 218 -6.42 14.87 16.53
C LEU A 218 -5.55 15.99 17.10
N ARG A 219 -5.46 17.14 16.42
CA ARG A 219 -4.75 18.32 16.93
C ARG A 219 -5.44 18.95 18.14
N MET A 220 -6.78 18.96 18.17
CA MET A 220 -7.56 19.48 19.29
C MET A 220 -7.51 18.54 20.50
N SER A 221 -7.53 17.22 20.27
CA SER A 221 -7.38 16.20 21.33
C SER A 221 -5.97 16.13 21.91
N SER A 222 -4.96 16.62 21.20
CA SER A 222 -3.56 16.62 21.66
C SER A 222 -3.20 17.86 22.48
N ASN A 223 -4.07 18.88 22.56
CA ASN A 223 -3.87 20.10 23.33
C ASN A 223 -4.94 20.22 24.42
N ASP A 224 -4.54 20.20 25.69
CA ASP A 224 -5.46 20.27 26.85
C ASP A 224 -6.30 21.56 26.91
N HIS A 225 -5.89 22.61 26.16
CA HIS A 225 -6.58 23.91 26.06
C HIS A 225 -6.71 24.38 24.59
N PRO A 226 -7.76 23.97 23.87
CA PRO A 226 -7.95 24.37 22.48
C PRO A 226 -8.28 25.87 22.37
N SER A 227 -7.63 26.59 21.44
CA SER A 227 -7.89 28.03 21.26
C SER A 227 -9.23 28.27 20.54
N PRO A 228 -9.85 29.45 20.70
CA PRO A 228 -11.11 29.79 20.01
C PRO A 228 -11.02 29.63 18.48
N LYS A 229 -9.85 29.91 17.90
CA LYS A 229 -9.61 29.72 16.46
C LYS A 229 -9.59 28.25 16.05
N ASP A 230 -9.12 27.35 16.92
CA ASP A 230 -9.11 25.91 16.67
C ASP A 230 -10.52 25.32 16.74
N ILE A 231 -11.34 25.85 17.65
CA ILE A 231 -12.76 25.49 17.79
C ILE A 231 -13.54 25.96 16.56
N ASP A 232 -13.41 27.24 16.16
CA ASP A 232 -14.10 27.78 14.98
C ASP A 232 -13.70 27.04 13.70
N ARG A 233 -12.42 26.70 13.57
CA ARG A 233 -11.93 25.90 12.47
C ARG A 233 -12.57 24.52 12.46
N LEU A 234 -12.58 23.78 13.58
CA LEU A 234 -13.26 22.49 13.70
C LEU A 234 -14.74 22.59 13.29
N PHE A 235 -15.47 23.55 13.85
CA PHE A 235 -16.87 23.74 13.52
C PHE A 235 -17.06 24.04 12.04
N SER A 236 -16.30 24.96 11.45
CA SER A 236 -16.39 25.32 10.03
C SER A 236 -16.16 24.16 9.06
N MET A 237 -15.41 23.14 9.49
CA MET A 237 -15.14 21.96 8.67
C MET A 237 -16.31 20.98 8.71
N ILE A 238 -17.00 20.83 9.84
CA ILE A 238 -18.16 19.92 10.00
C ILE A 238 -19.35 20.36 9.11
N LYS A 239 -20.03 19.40 8.48
CA LYS A 239 -21.22 19.67 7.64
C LYS A 239 -22.31 20.46 8.40
N PRO A 240 -23.00 21.44 7.77
CA PRO A 240 -23.99 22.29 8.44
C PRO A 240 -25.12 21.55 9.17
N LYS A 241 -25.58 20.43 8.62
CA LYS A 241 -26.61 19.59 9.25
C LYS A 241 -26.09 18.91 10.54
N SER A 242 -24.85 18.45 10.51
CA SER A 242 -24.20 17.82 11.67
C SER A 242 -23.85 18.85 12.75
N GLN A 243 -23.41 20.07 12.37
CA GLN A 243 -23.22 21.19 13.30
C GLN A 243 -24.51 21.49 14.07
N ARG A 244 -25.65 21.65 13.37
CA ARG A 244 -26.96 21.92 14.00
C ARG A 244 -27.37 20.81 14.95
N ASN A 245 -27.17 19.55 14.56
CA ASN A 245 -27.49 18.41 15.41
C ASN A 245 -26.59 18.37 16.65
N LEU A 246 -25.30 18.65 16.51
CA LEU A 246 -24.35 18.69 17.63
C LEU A 246 -24.70 19.83 18.60
N VAL A 247 -24.96 21.03 18.09
CA VAL A 247 -25.40 22.19 18.91
C VAL A 247 -26.72 21.87 19.62
N ASN A 248 -27.67 21.23 18.95
CA ASN A 248 -28.93 20.84 19.58
C ASN A 248 -28.75 19.73 20.62
N ALA A 249 -27.88 18.75 20.39
CA ALA A 249 -27.56 17.71 21.36
C ALA A 249 -26.85 18.28 22.58
N VAL A 250 -25.88 19.18 22.40
CA VAL A 250 -25.20 19.90 23.49
C VAL A 250 -26.19 20.80 24.24
N ARG A 251 -27.08 21.50 23.54
CA ARG A 251 -28.12 22.34 24.17
C ARG A 251 -29.11 21.47 24.96
N LEU A 252 -29.52 20.32 24.43
CA LEU A 252 -30.40 19.39 25.13
C LEU A 252 -29.69 18.79 26.35
N HIS A 253 -28.43 18.43 26.21
CA HIS A 253 -27.60 17.93 27.31
C HIS A 253 -27.42 18.99 28.40
N LEU A 254 -27.10 20.24 28.04
CA LEU A 254 -26.98 21.36 28.97
C LEU A 254 -28.33 21.72 29.60
N LYS A 255 -29.42 21.66 28.84
CA LYS A 255 -30.77 21.88 29.36
C LYS A 255 -31.13 20.80 30.38
N ASN A 256 -30.90 19.53 30.06
CA ASN A 256 -31.17 18.43 30.99
C ASN A 256 -30.30 18.57 32.24
N HIS A 257 -29.00 18.86 32.08
CA HIS A 257 -28.11 19.15 33.19
C HIS A 257 -28.64 20.30 34.06
N LEU A 258 -28.91 21.48 33.49
CA LEU A 258 -29.39 22.64 34.25
C LEU A 258 -30.77 22.44 34.87
N THR A 259 -31.65 21.64 34.23
CA THR A 259 -32.96 21.30 34.79
C THR A 259 -32.78 20.36 36.00
N ASP A 260 -31.84 19.41 35.90
CA ASP A 260 -31.46 18.54 37.01
C ASP A 260 -30.74 19.32 38.13
N ASP A 261 -29.89 20.32 37.83
CA ASP A 261 -29.28 21.22 38.83
C ASP A 261 -30.36 21.89 39.68
N CYS A 262 -31.35 22.49 39.02
CA CYS A 262 -32.41 23.24 39.68
C CYS A 262 -33.38 22.34 40.45
N ALA A 263 -33.64 21.12 39.96
CA ALA A 263 -34.46 20.14 40.69
C ALA A 263 -33.74 19.62 41.94
N LEU A 264 -32.47 19.23 41.82
CA LEU A 264 -31.68 18.68 42.93
C LEU A 264 -31.39 19.73 44.00
N ALA A 265 -31.14 20.98 43.61
CA ALA A 265 -30.96 22.09 44.55
C ALA A 265 -32.24 22.42 45.35
N ARG A 266 -33.43 22.15 44.80
CA ARG A 266 -34.71 22.28 45.52
C ARG A 266 -34.96 21.12 46.49
N LEU A 267 -34.60 19.89 46.11
CA LEU A 267 -34.72 18.69 46.95
C LEU A 267 -33.75 18.71 48.14
N PHE A 268 -32.55 19.22 47.93
CA PHE A 268 -31.49 19.26 48.94
C PHE A 268 -30.93 20.67 49.13
N PRO A 269 -31.72 21.61 49.70
CA PRO A 269 -31.34 23.02 49.81
C PRO A 269 -30.13 23.26 50.73
N SER A 270 -29.77 22.28 51.57
CA SER A 270 -28.62 22.33 52.46
C SER A 270 -27.28 22.03 51.77
N LEU A 271 -27.30 21.57 50.51
CA LEU A 271 -26.09 21.26 49.75
C LEU A 271 -25.56 22.48 49.00
N THR A 272 -24.24 22.64 49.04
CA THR A 272 -23.52 23.61 48.20
C THR A 272 -23.48 23.13 46.76
N LYS A 273 -23.26 24.04 45.80
CA LYS A 273 -23.19 23.70 44.37
C LYS A 273 -22.23 22.52 44.07
N SER A 274 -21.04 22.55 44.68
CA SER A 274 -20.05 21.48 44.56
C SER A 274 -20.53 20.12 45.11
N GLU A 275 -21.33 20.12 46.18
CA GLU A 275 -21.93 18.91 46.75
C GLU A 275 -23.11 18.42 45.89
N THR A 276 -23.92 19.33 45.33
CA THR A 276 -25.00 19.01 44.40
C THR A 276 -24.47 18.36 43.12
N ASP A 277 -23.34 18.84 42.60
CA ASP A 277 -22.69 18.25 41.41
C ASP A 277 -22.17 16.83 41.68
N VAL A 278 -21.56 16.59 42.83
CA VAL A 278 -21.15 15.24 43.26
C VAL A 278 -22.37 14.34 43.49
N CYS A 279 -23.41 14.84 44.15
CA CYS A 279 -24.66 14.13 44.42
C CYS A 279 -25.33 13.65 43.12
N ARG A 280 -25.39 14.52 42.12
CA ARG A 280 -25.94 14.18 40.80
C ARG A 280 -25.17 13.08 40.09
N LEU A 281 -23.84 13.14 40.11
CA LEU A 281 -23.03 12.12 39.45
C LEU A 281 -23.14 10.76 40.16
N ILE A 282 -23.39 10.75 41.47
CA ILE A 282 -23.71 9.54 42.23
C ILE A 282 -25.07 8.96 41.80
N LEU A 283 -26.10 9.81 41.69
CA LEU A 283 -27.42 9.43 41.18
C LEU A 283 -27.35 8.90 39.72
N ALA A 284 -26.48 9.47 38.90
CA ALA A 284 -26.19 9.00 37.55
C ALA A 284 -25.35 7.71 37.50
N GLY A 285 -25.02 7.10 38.64
CA GLY A 285 -24.32 5.82 38.74
C GLY A 285 -22.82 5.87 38.40
N LYS A 286 -22.20 7.05 38.43
CA LYS A 286 -20.77 7.19 38.13
C LYS A 286 -19.90 6.68 39.28
N LYS A 287 -18.77 6.05 38.92
CA LYS A 287 -17.76 5.56 39.87
C LYS A 287 -16.91 6.70 40.40
N ARG A 288 -16.23 6.49 41.54
CA ARG A 288 -15.37 7.50 42.19
C ARG A 288 -14.36 8.14 41.22
N SER A 289 -13.65 7.32 40.44
CA SER A 289 -12.66 7.77 39.47
C SER A 289 -13.27 8.59 38.32
N GLU A 290 -14.49 8.24 37.90
CA GLU A 290 -15.21 8.97 36.86
C GLU A 290 -15.72 10.32 37.38
N ILE A 291 -16.19 10.38 38.62
CA ILE A 291 -16.61 11.64 39.26
C ILE A 291 -15.41 12.59 39.42
N ALA A 292 -14.26 12.05 39.84
CA ALA A 292 -13.01 12.79 39.98
C ALA A 292 -12.59 13.40 38.64
N LEU A 293 -12.61 12.61 37.56
CA LEU A 293 -12.30 13.07 36.21
C LEU A 293 -13.29 14.12 35.70
N LEU A 294 -14.61 13.90 35.86
CA LEU A 294 -15.64 14.77 35.32
C LEU A 294 -15.74 16.13 36.02
N LEU A 295 -15.36 16.21 37.30
CA LEU A 295 -15.39 17.45 38.09
C LEU A 295 -14.02 18.12 38.22
N ASP A 296 -12.99 17.58 37.56
CA ASP A 296 -11.60 18.02 37.69
C ASP A 296 -11.14 18.09 39.16
N LYS A 297 -11.36 16.99 39.89
CA LYS A 297 -11.04 16.85 41.32
C LYS A 297 -10.24 15.58 41.57
N THR A 298 -9.46 15.54 42.65
CA THR A 298 -8.84 14.30 43.10
C THR A 298 -9.87 13.36 43.73
N GLU A 299 -9.64 12.05 43.61
CA GLU A 299 -10.53 11.04 44.21
C GLU A 299 -10.74 11.24 45.72
N ASN A 300 -9.70 11.70 46.43
CA ASN A 300 -9.79 12.02 47.86
C ASN A 300 -10.75 13.19 48.12
N ASN A 301 -10.76 14.21 47.27
CA ASN A 301 -11.67 15.36 47.41
C ASN A 301 -13.13 14.94 47.14
N VAL A 302 -13.34 13.99 46.23
CA VAL A 302 -14.66 13.37 46.00
C VAL A 302 -15.13 12.64 47.26
N ASP A 303 -14.28 11.84 47.90
CA ASP A 303 -14.65 11.11 49.12
C ASP A 303 -14.96 12.04 50.31
N VAL A 304 -14.18 13.12 50.47
CA VAL A 304 -14.47 14.16 51.48
C VAL A 304 -15.83 14.82 51.20
N THR A 305 -16.10 15.17 49.94
CA THR A 305 -17.38 15.76 49.54
C THR A 305 -18.55 14.80 49.78
N ARG A 306 -18.39 13.50 49.49
CA ARG A 306 -19.38 12.45 49.80
C ARG A 306 -19.69 12.38 51.30
N ASN A 307 -18.67 12.47 52.15
CA ASN A 307 -18.85 12.48 53.59
C ASN A 307 -19.58 13.74 54.09
N HIS A 308 -19.31 14.90 53.49
CA HIS A 308 -20.04 16.13 53.79
C HIS A 308 -21.53 16.02 53.40
N ILE A 309 -21.82 15.46 52.23
CA ILE A 309 -23.19 15.18 51.79
C ILE A 309 -23.89 14.25 52.79
N ARG A 310 -23.26 13.14 53.18
CA ARG A 310 -23.82 12.19 54.17
C ARG A 310 -24.17 12.86 55.49
N LYS A 311 -23.28 13.71 56.00
CA LYS A 311 -23.51 14.47 57.25
C LYS A 311 -24.66 15.47 57.10
N LYS A 312 -24.71 16.22 56.00
CA LYS A 312 -25.74 17.25 55.78
C LYS A 312 -27.14 16.67 55.53
N LEU A 313 -27.22 15.50 54.92
CA LEU A 313 -28.49 14.81 54.65
C LEU A 313 -28.87 13.79 55.75
N ASN A 314 -28.09 13.69 56.83
CA ASN A 314 -28.28 12.75 57.93
C ASN A 314 -28.42 11.28 57.46
N VAL A 315 -27.56 10.87 56.52
CA VAL A 315 -27.57 9.51 55.97
C VAL A 315 -27.00 8.52 57.00
N PRO A 316 -27.75 7.48 57.41
CA PRO A 316 -27.28 6.47 58.36
C PRO A 316 -25.98 5.78 57.93
N SER A 317 -25.05 5.55 58.86
CA SER A 317 -23.73 4.96 58.57
C SER A 317 -23.76 3.58 57.90
N ASN A 318 -24.87 2.84 58.06
CA ASN A 318 -25.09 1.52 57.48
C ASN A 318 -25.82 1.56 56.11
N ARG A 319 -26.22 2.73 55.62
CA ARG A 319 -26.88 2.88 54.31
C ARG A 319 -25.95 3.42 53.24
N ASP A 320 -26.09 2.88 52.03
CA ASP A 320 -25.41 3.42 50.86
C ASP A 320 -25.95 4.80 50.51
N LEU A 321 -25.04 5.71 50.12
CA LEU A 321 -25.39 7.08 49.82
C LEU A 321 -26.25 7.16 48.54
N LYS A 322 -26.01 6.30 47.55
CA LYS A 322 -26.75 6.32 46.28
C LYS A 322 -28.19 5.86 46.49
N GLU A 323 -28.39 4.73 47.18
CA GLU A 323 -29.74 4.21 47.49
C GLU A 323 -30.58 5.24 48.24
N PHE A 324 -30.00 5.90 49.25
CA PHE A 324 -30.69 6.95 50.00
C PHE A 324 -31.10 8.14 49.12
N LEU A 325 -30.25 8.54 48.17
CA LEU A 325 -30.54 9.63 47.25
C LEU A 325 -31.61 9.22 46.22
N GLU A 326 -31.59 7.99 45.72
CA GLU A 326 -32.58 7.45 44.78
C GLU A 326 -33.97 7.40 45.41
N GLU A 327 -34.11 6.91 46.65
CA GLU A 327 -35.37 6.93 47.41
C GLU A 327 -35.96 8.35 47.51
N ARG A 328 -35.12 9.34 47.84
CA ARG A 328 -35.56 10.74 48.01
C ARG A 328 -35.96 11.44 46.72
N VAL A 329 -35.47 10.95 45.58
CA VAL A 329 -35.87 11.44 44.26
C VAL A 329 -37.12 10.71 43.75
N LEU A 330 -37.36 9.47 44.19
CA LEU A 330 -38.55 8.67 43.86
C LEU A 330 -39.79 9.03 44.71
N ASP A 331 -39.62 9.61 45.89
CA ASP A 331 -40.70 10.12 46.77
C ASP A 331 -41.36 11.42 46.25
N ILE A 332 -41.19 11.78 44.97
CA ILE A 332 -41.74 12.99 44.32
C ILE A 332 -43.00 12.68 43.52
#